data_AF-A0A1I2D2K8-F1
#
_entry.id   AF-A0A1I2D2K8-F1
#
_cell.length_a   1.000
_cell.length_b   1.000
_cell.length_c   1.000
_cell.angle_alpha   90.00
_cell.angle_beta   90.00
_cell.angle_gamma   90.00
#
_symmetry.space_group_name_H-M   'P 1'
#
loop_
_entity.id
_entity.type
_entity.pdbx_description
1 polymer ?
#
loop_
_entity_poly.entity_id
_entity_poly.type
_entity_poly.pdbx_seq_one_letter_code
_entity_poly.pdbx_strand_id
1 'polypeptide(L)'
;MSNISNKLNFGERSGRLVLITAVLGVLGAGYFKILKFTLNNLANKIYLSFFISYEHIIAACMLSSAFLILVYAIYYCYCEFAALNYTNRDEGNNEALQVMHKADLAYNYVFKFSSLAFILSGITIVMYINIVGFLSLQYLVMGVTIFLFLLFLFFLAFKNIRQELCKSLVSLKNYIISNRGKIASWFITTFIIIYFIFITMSFSQTTVFTTEFSNKSSAPIKFHFENSVPDKITLQFYFVDKDNNEHLTKQTEIETSQFRRSFIEVTEQSQQSKESSIITFLNDEMSKSQDAYIAEDSHYDYNYELNSIDYLKKGKNFVIILFNKNSMNNNKNYRIVNQIDINENGDVIINQDKFQEKF
;
A
#
# COMPACT_ATOMS: atom_id res chain seq x y z
N MET A 1 7.23 -48.10 -18.09
CA MET A 1 7.20 -47.87 -19.55
C MET A 1 6.44 -46.59 -19.79
N SER A 2 7.16 -45.50 -20.10
CA SER A 2 6.60 -44.18 -20.35
C SER A 2 5.87 -44.18 -21.69
N ASN A 3 4.62 -43.71 -21.70
CA ASN A 3 3.96 -43.32 -22.94
C ASN A 3 4.87 -42.36 -23.70
N ILE A 4 5.20 -42.72 -24.93
CA ILE A 4 5.84 -41.84 -25.91
C ILE A 4 4.95 -40.60 -25.99
N SER A 5 5.43 -39.47 -25.46
CA SER A 5 4.76 -38.19 -25.66
C SER A 5 4.70 -37.95 -27.16
N ASN A 6 3.51 -37.76 -27.74
CA ASN A 6 3.38 -37.30 -29.12
C ASN A 6 4.30 -36.09 -29.31
N LYS A 7 5.35 -36.28 -30.12
CA LYS A 7 6.37 -35.26 -30.38
C LYS A 7 5.70 -34.13 -31.13
N LEU A 8 5.57 -32.99 -30.46
CA LEU A 8 4.94 -31.80 -31.06
C LEU A 8 5.80 -31.32 -32.21
N ASN A 9 5.15 -30.99 -33.32
CA ASN A 9 5.84 -30.42 -34.48
C ASN A 9 6.22 -28.95 -34.22
N PHE A 10 7.09 -28.39 -35.08
CA PHE A 10 7.54 -27.01 -34.95
C PHE A 10 6.38 -26.01 -34.93
N GLY A 11 5.36 -26.22 -35.79
CA GLY A 11 4.18 -25.36 -35.86
C GLY A 11 3.36 -25.34 -34.57
N GLU A 12 3.17 -26.49 -33.93
CA GLU A 12 2.47 -26.62 -32.64
C GLU A 12 3.24 -25.94 -31.51
N ARG A 13 4.57 -26.09 -31.48
CA ARG A 13 5.45 -25.41 -30.51
C ARG A 13 5.44 -23.89 -30.70
N SER A 14 5.56 -23.41 -31.94
CA SER A 14 5.43 -21.99 -32.25
C SER A 14 4.04 -21.44 -31.90
N GLY A 15 2.97 -22.21 -32.14
CA GLY A 15 1.60 -21.83 -31.77
C GLY A 15 1.43 -21.65 -30.25
N ARG A 16 1.97 -22.58 -29.44
CA ARG A 16 1.98 -22.44 -27.97
C ARG A 16 2.78 -21.24 -27.51
N LEU A 17 3.93 -20.98 -28.14
CA LEU A 17 4.76 -19.83 -27.83
C LEU A 17 4.00 -18.52 -28.09
N VAL A 18 3.40 -18.37 -29.27
CA VAL A 18 2.59 -17.18 -29.62
C VAL A 18 1.44 -16.98 -28.63
N LEU A 19 0.74 -18.06 -28.25
CA LEU A 19 -0.33 -17.99 -27.26
C LEU A 19 0.17 -17.47 -25.91
N ILE A 20 1.25 -18.05 -25.37
CA ILE A 20 1.77 -17.63 -24.07
C ILE A 20 2.37 -16.22 -24.14
N THR A 21 3.01 -15.83 -25.24
CA THR A 21 3.51 -14.45 -25.43
C THR A 21 2.38 -13.43 -25.52
N ALA A 22 1.26 -13.77 -26.16
CA ALA A 22 0.07 -12.91 -26.16
C ALA A 22 -0.52 -12.75 -24.74
N VAL A 23 -0.61 -13.85 -23.99
CA VAL A 23 -1.03 -13.84 -22.58
C VAL A 23 -0.06 -13.01 -21.72
N LEU A 24 1.25 -13.11 -21.92
CA LEU A 24 2.26 -12.28 -21.26
C LEU A 24 2.06 -10.80 -21.54
N GLY A 25 1.78 -10.42 -22.79
CA GLY A 25 1.53 -9.03 -23.17
C GLY A 25 0.31 -8.45 -22.45
N VAL A 26 -0.81 -9.19 -22.45
CA VAL A 26 -2.05 -8.77 -21.78
C VAL A 26 -1.89 -8.75 -20.26
N LEU A 27 -1.32 -9.81 -19.68
CA LEU A 27 -1.09 -9.89 -18.23
C LEU A 27 -0.09 -8.85 -17.76
N GLY A 28 1.00 -8.60 -18.48
CA GLY A 28 2.01 -7.60 -18.10
C GLY A 28 1.46 -6.18 -18.13
N ALA A 29 0.78 -5.79 -19.22
CA ALA A 29 0.16 -4.48 -19.33
C ALA A 29 -1.00 -4.30 -18.33
N GLY A 30 -1.81 -5.34 -18.13
CA GLY A 30 -2.90 -5.37 -17.15
C GLY A 30 -2.38 -5.29 -15.72
N TYR A 31 -1.32 -6.01 -15.40
CA TYR A 31 -0.69 -6.03 -14.08
C TYR A 31 -0.25 -4.63 -13.65
N PHE A 32 0.46 -3.90 -14.51
CA PHE A 32 0.90 -2.55 -14.19
C PHE A 32 -0.27 -1.58 -13.94
N LYS A 33 -1.33 -1.68 -14.74
CA LYS A 33 -2.53 -0.86 -14.55
C LYS A 33 -3.25 -1.19 -13.24
N ILE A 34 -3.43 -2.47 -12.94
CA ILE A 34 -4.07 -2.92 -11.70
C ILE A 34 -3.21 -2.53 -10.49
N LEU A 35 -1.89 -2.71 -10.56
CA LEU A 35 -0.99 -2.29 -9.49
C LEU A 35 -1.12 -0.79 -9.21
N LYS A 36 -1.07 0.05 -10.25
CA LYS A 36 -1.23 1.49 -10.10
C LYS A 36 -2.60 1.87 -9.53
N PHE A 37 -3.67 1.23 -10.00
CA PHE A 37 -5.02 1.45 -9.48
C PHE A 37 -5.13 1.07 -8.00
N THR A 38 -4.60 -0.09 -7.63
CA THR A 38 -4.55 -0.58 -6.26
C THR A 38 -3.79 0.38 -5.36
N LEU A 39 -2.60 0.83 -5.77
CA LEU A 39 -1.81 1.77 -4.99
C LEU A 39 -2.54 3.11 -4.83
N ASN A 40 -3.13 3.66 -5.89
CA ASN A 40 -3.82 4.95 -5.80
C ASN A 40 -5.07 4.90 -4.91
N ASN A 41 -5.86 3.83 -4.97
CA ASN A 41 -7.15 3.78 -4.27
C ASN A 41 -7.04 3.19 -2.86
N LEU A 42 -6.18 2.19 -2.66
CA LEU A 42 -6.05 1.57 -1.35
C LEU A 42 -5.04 2.30 -0.47
N ALA A 43 -4.05 3.01 -1.03
CA ALA A 43 -3.08 3.72 -0.19
C ALA A 43 -3.71 4.85 0.65
N ASN A 44 -4.91 5.31 0.29
CA ASN A 44 -5.56 6.44 0.95
C ASN A 44 -6.60 6.01 2.01
N LYS A 45 -6.87 4.71 2.18
CA LYS A 45 -7.93 4.22 3.09
C LYS A 45 -7.37 3.32 4.20
N ILE A 46 -7.41 3.79 5.44
CA ILE A 46 -7.05 2.99 6.63
C ILE A 46 -8.33 2.59 7.35
N TYR A 47 -8.62 1.30 7.41
CA TYR A 47 -9.90 0.80 7.94
C TYR A 47 -9.90 0.75 9.47
N LEU A 48 -10.98 1.23 10.10
CA LEU A 48 -11.12 1.44 11.55
C LEU A 48 -11.08 0.14 12.37
N SER A 49 -11.77 -0.90 11.88
CA SER A 49 -11.85 -2.18 12.59
C SER A 49 -10.62 -3.06 12.42
N PHE A 50 -9.91 -2.92 11.30
CA PHE A 50 -8.73 -3.71 10.97
C PHE A 50 -7.91 -2.97 9.91
N PHE A 51 -6.60 -2.80 10.10
CA PHE A 51 -5.74 -2.02 9.17
C PHE A 51 -5.75 -2.51 7.71
N ILE A 52 -6.21 -3.74 7.47
CA ILE A 52 -6.35 -4.37 6.15
C ILE A 52 -7.85 -4.57 5.92
N SER A 53 -8.38 -4.19 4.76
CA SER A 53 -9.74 -4.58 4.32
C SER A 53 -9.73 -5.76 3.36
N TYR A 54 -10.93 -6.28 3.04
CA TYR A 54 -11.09 -7.33 2.03
C TYR A 54 -10.54 -6.88 0.67
N GLU A 55 -10.61 -5.59 0.33
CA GLU A 55 -10.07 -5.04 -0.92
C GLU A 55 -8.55 -5.23 -1.00
N HIS A 56 -7.84 -4.98 0.10
CA HIS A 56 -6.40 -5.17 0.20
C HIS A 56 -6.01 -6.65 0.00
N ILE A 57 -6.75 -7.56 0.62
CA ILE A 57 -6.51 -9.01 0.48
C ILE A 57 -6.80 -9.48 -0.93
N ILE A 58 -7.93 -9.07 -1.51
CA ILE A 58 -8.30 -9.42 -2.90
C ILE A 58 -7.24 -8.90 -3.86
N ALA A 59 -6.86 -7.62 -3.75
CA ALA A 59 -5.85 -7.01 -4.60
C ALA A 59 -4.49 -7.70 -4.46
N ALA A 60 -4.05 -8.00 -3.24
CA ALA A 60 -2.80 -8.70 -3.00
C ALA A 60 -2.82 -10.13 -3.56
N CYS A 61 -3.92 -10.86 -3.42
CA CYS A 61 -4.08 -12.21 -3.98
C CYS A 61 -4.05 -12.18 -5.52
N MET A 62 -4.75 -11.22 -6.14
CA MET A 62 -4.78 -11.06 -7.60
C MET A 62 -3.41 -10.68 -8.15
N LEU A 63 -2.74 -9.69 -7.54
CA LEU A 63 -1.41 -9.24 -7.95
C LEU A 63 -0.37 -10.34 -7.74
N SER A 64 -0.39 -11.05 -6.61
CA SER A 64 0.52 -12.16 -6.34
C SER A 64 0.38 -13.29 -7.37
N SER A 65 -0.87 -13.68 -7.65
CA SER A 65 -1.19 -14.70 -8.64
C SER A 65 -0.74 -14.29 -10.03
N ALA A 66 -1.07 -13.07 -10.46
CA ALA A 66 -0.69 -12.55 -11.77
C ALA A 66 0.83 -12.45 -11.94
N PHE A 67 1.55 -11.96 -10.92
CA PHE A 67 3.00 -11.86 -10.94
C PHE A 67 3.66 -13.24 -11.08
N LEU A 68 3.26 -14.22 -10.28
CA LEU A 68 3.85 -15.56 -10.34
C LEU A 68 3.49 -16.30 -11.64
N ILE A 69 2.26 -16.14 -12.15
CA ILE A 69 1.88 -16.66 -13.48
C ILE A 69 2.76 -16.05 -14.57
N LEU A 70 3.02 -14.75 -14.51
CA LEU A 70 3.89 -14.04 -15.46
C LEU A 70 5.34 -14.57 -15.39
N VAL A 71 5.88 -14.79 -14.18
CA VAL A 71 7.20 -15.42 -13.99
C VAL A 71 7.25 -16.82 -14.62
N TYR A 72 6.24 -17.66 -14.38
CA TYR A 72 6.18 -19.00 -14.97
C TYR A 72 6.02 -18.97 -16.49
N ALA A 73 5.26 -18.02 -17.03
CA ALA A 73 5.09 -17.85 -18.46
C ALA A 73 6.39 -17.36 -19.15
N ILE A 74 7.16 -16.46 -18.52
CA ILE A 74 8.49 -16.07 -19.01
C ILE A 74 9.44 -17.27 -18.98
N TYR A 75 9.45 -18.03 -17.88
CA TYR A 75 10.27 -19.25 -17.77
C TYR A 75 9.89 -20.29 -18.82
N TYR A 76 8.60 -20.43 -19.13
CA TYR A 76 8.13 -21.26 -20.23
C TYR A 76 8.68 -20.78 -21.58
N CYS A 77 8.55 -19.49 -21.92
CA CYS A 77 9.10 -18.96 -23.17
C CYS A 77 10.60 -19.25 -23.28
N TYR A 78 11.37 -19.05 -22.21
CA TYR A 78 12.79 -19.41 -22.17
C TYR A 78 13.03 -20.90 -22.48
N CYS A 79 12.27 -21.80 -21.86
CA CYS A 79 12.38 -23.24 -22.12
C CYS A 79 11.97 -23.61 -23.55
N GLU A 80 10.93 -22.99 -24.10
CA GLU A 80 10.44 -23.26 -25.45
C GLU A 80 11.43 -22.76 -26.51
N PHE A 81 12.04 -21.58 -26.33
CA PHE A 81 13.12 -21.10 -27.21
C PHE A 81 14.31 -22.08 -27.21
N ALA A 82 14.68 -22.62 -26.06
CA ALA A 82 15.71 -23.65 -25.98
C ALA A 82 15.30 -24.94 -26.73
N ALA A 83 14.04 -25.36 -26.62
CA ALA A 83 13.52 -26.55 -27.30
C ALA A 83 13.40 -26.39 -28.82
N LEU A 84 13.09 -25.19 -29.32
CA LEU A 84 13.00 -24.89 -30.75
C LEU A 84 14.33 -25.15 -31.47
N ASN A 85 15.47 -24.86 -30.83
CA ASN A 85 16.81 -25.14 -31.38
C ASN A 85 17.11 -26.63 -31.61
N TYR A 86 16.35 -27.53 -30.98
CA TYR A 86 16.50 -28.98 -31.09
C TYR A 86 15.38 -29.64 -31.90
N THR A 87 14.38 -28.89 -32.37
CA THR A 87 13.18 -29.45 -33.01
C THR A 87 13.47 -30.16 -34.35
N ASN A 88 14.58 -29.81 -35.02
CA ASN A 88 15.02 -30.39 -36.30
C ASN A 88 16.28 -31.27 -36.17
N ARG A 89 16.76 -31.59 -34.96
CA ARG A 89 17.95 -32.45 -34.75
C ARG A 89 17.55 -33.89 -34.40
N ASP A 90 18.37 -34.84 -34.84
CA ASP A 90 18.10 -36.29 -34.76
C ASP A 90 17.70 -36.79 -33.36
N GLU A 91 16.77 -37.75 -33.37
CA GLU A 91 16.02 -38.30 -32.23
C GLU A 91 16.87 -39.12 -31.24
N GLY A 92 18.14 -39.39 -31.57
CA GLY A 92 19.05 -40.15 -30.70
C GLY A 92 19.74 -39.33 -29.61
N ASN A 93 19.59 -38.00 -29.59
CA ASN A 93 20.25 -37.16 -28.60
C ASN A 93 19.39 -37.03 -27.33
N ASN A 94 19.78 -37.73 -26.26
CA ASN A 94 19.16 -37.67 -24.93
C ASN A 94 19.00 -36.23 -24.41
N GLU A 95 19.91 -35.32 -24.77
CA GLU A 95 19.83 -33.91 -24.38
C GLU A 95 18.64 -33.19 -25.04
N ALA A 96 18.41 -33.44 -26.34
CA ALA A 96 17.29 -32.84 -27.08
C ALA A 96 15.94 -33.27 -26.48
N LEU A 97 15.79 -34.56 -26.15
CA LEU A 97 14.58 -35.10 -25.51
C LEU A 97 14.34 -34.47 -24.13
N GLN A 98 15.40 -34.28 -23.34
CA GLN A 98 15.28 -33.65 -22.01
C GLN A 98 14.85 -32.18 -22.11
N VAL A 99 15.41 -31.42 -23.05
CA VAL A 99 15.06 -30.01 -23.26
C VAL A 99 13.60 -29.86 -23.74
N MET A 100 13.16 -30.71 -24.68
CA MET A 100 11.77 -30.73 -25.15
C MET A 100 10.80 -31.07 -24.02
N HIS A 101 11.10 -32.11 -23.23
CA HIS A 101 10.27 -32.51 -22.09
C HIS A 101 10.20 -31.40 -21.03
N LYS A 102 11.30 -30.67 -20.80
CA LYS A 102 11.34 -29.54 -19.87
C LYS A 102 10.40 -28.41 -20.33
N ALA A 103 10.34 -28.11 -21.62
CA ALA A 103 9.41 -27.12 -22.19
C ALA A 103 7.95 -27.56 -22.03
N ASP A 104 7.63 -28.83 -22.31
CA ASP A 104 6.28 -29.38 -22.13
C ASP A 104 5.83 -29.38 -20.66
N LEU A 105 6.75 -29.67 -19.73
CA LEU A 105 6.49 -29.54 -18.30
C LEU A 105 6.24 -28.07 -17.92
N ALA A 106 7.07 -27.15 -18.40
CA ALA A 106 6.92 -25.72 -18.13
C ALA A 106 5.57 -25.17 -18.64
N TYR A 107 5.13 -25.59 -19.84
CA TYR A 107 3.82 -25.23 -20.40
C TYR A 107 2.69 -25.68 -19.46
N ASN A 108 2.70 -26.96 -19.08
CA ASN A 108 1.70 -27.51 -18.16
C ASN A 108 1.73 -26.85 -16.78
N TYR A 109 2.90 -26.39 -16.33
CA TYR A 109 3.03 -25.72 -15.05
C TYR A 109 2.32 -24.37 -15.01
N VAL A 110 2.29 -23.61 -16.11
CA VAL A 110 1.55 -22.32 -16.16
C VAL A 110 0.07 -22.54 -15.81
N PHE A 111 -0.58 -23.51 -16.42
CA PHE A 111 -2.01 -23.80 -16.18
C PHE A 111 -2.25 -24.43 -14.81
N LYS A 112 -1.43 -25.41 -14.40
CA LYS A 112 -1.56 -26.04 -13.07
C LYS A 112 -1.38 -25.02 -11.95
N PHE A 113 -0.42 -24.11 -12.09
CA PHE A 113 -0.20 -23.05 -11.12
C PHE A 113 -1.35 -22.04 -11.14
N SER A 114 -1.89 -21.67 -12.29
CA SER A 114 -3.05 -20.76 -12.39
C SER A 114 -4.25 -21.31 -11.63
N SER A 115 -4.55 -22.61 -11.76
CA SER A 115 -5.61 -23.27 -11.00
C SER A 115 -5.31 -23.30 -9.49
N LEU A 116 -4.08 -23.62 -9.09
CA LEU A 116 -3.66 -23.58 -7.69
C LEU A 116 -3.82 -22.17 -7.10
N ALA A 117 -3.40 -21.13 -7.82
CA ALA A 117 -3.46 -19.74 -7.38
C ALA A 117 -4.92 -19.26 -7.20
N PHE A 118 -5.83 -19.69 -8.07
CA PHE A 118 -7.27 -19.43 -7.92
C PHE A 118 -7.83 -20.07 -6.64
N ILE A 119 -7.50 -21.34 -6.38
CA ILE A 119 -7.93 -22.05 -5.17
C ILE A 119 -7.37 -21.37 -3.91
N LEU A 120 -6.07 -21.04 -3.90
CA LEU A 120 -5.43 -20.35 -2.77
C LEU A 120 -6.08 -18.99 -2.52
N SER A 121 -6.29 -18.18 -3.56
CA SER A 121 -6.94 -16.88 -3.45
C SER A 121 -8.36 -17.01 -2.87
N GLY A 122 -9.15 -17.95 -3.38
CA GLY A 122 -10.50 -18.20 -2.88
C GLY A 122 -10.52 -18.60 -1.40
N ILE A 123 -9.64 -19.53 -0.99
CA ILE A 123 -9.52 -19.94 0.41
C ILE A 123 -9.11 -18.75 1.29
N THR A 124 -8.10 -17.97 0.88
CA THR A 124 -7.62 -16.82 1.66
C THR A 124 -8.69 -15.75 1.80
N ILE A 125 -9.43 -15.42 0.74
CA ILE A 125 -10.52 -14.44 0.77
C ILE A 125 -11.64 -14.91 1.71
N VAL A 126 -12.08 -16.17 1.57
CA VAL A 126 -13.13 -16.73 2.44
C VAL A 126 -12.69 -16.75 3.90
N MET A 127 -11.46 -17.20 4.18
CA MET A 127 -10.91 -17.19 5.55
C MET A 127 -10.87 -15.79 6.12
N TYR A 128 -10.41 -14.81 5.34
CA TYR A 128 -10.33 -13.43 5.77
C TYR A 128 -11.72 -12.83 6.08
N ILE A 129 -12.70 -13.01 5.18
CA ILE A 129 -14.09 -12.55 5.39
C ILE A 129 -14.66 -13.16 6.67
N ASN A 130 -14.41 -14.45 6.92
CA ASN A 130 -14.84 -15.10 8.15
C ASN A 130 -14.17 -14.48 9.38
N ILE A 131 -12.83 -14.38 9.41
CA ILE A 131 -12.09 -13.83 10.55
C ILE A 131 -12.56 -12.40 10.88
N VAL A 132 -12.64 -11.53 9.88
CA VAL A 132 -13.10 -10.14 10.07
C VAL A 132 -14.56 -10.09 10.47
N GLY A 133 -15.43 -10.88 9.85
CA GLY A 133 -16.85 -10.94 10.23
C GLY A 133 -17.05 -11.38 11.68
N PHE A 134 -16.25 -12.31 12.19
CA PHE A 134 -16.27 -12.68 13.60
C PHE A 134 -15.76 -11.56 14.52
N LEU A 135 -14.65 -10.90 14.16
CA LEU A 135 -14.06 -9.82 14.94
C LEU A 135 -14.94 -8.56 14.99
N SER A 136 -15.56 -8.20 13.86
CA SER A 136 -16.47 -7.05 13.71
C SER A 136 -17.90 -7.34 14.19
N LEU A 137 -18.13 -8.49 14.84
CA LEU A 137 -19.43 -8.92 15.34
C LEU A 137 -20.55 -8.92 14.28
N GLN A 138 -20.23 -9.30 13.03
CA GLN A 138 -21.20 -9.41 11.95
C GLN A 138 -22.04 -10.68 12.12
N TYR A 139 -23.25 -10.54 12.63
CA TYR A 139 -24.16 -11.64 12.96
C TYR A 139 -24.54 -12.48 11.73
N LEU A 140 -24.63 -11.87 10.55
CA LEU A 140 -24.90 -12.61 9.31
C LEU A 140 -23.77 -13.60 8.99
N VAL A 141 -22.53 -13.12 9.00
CA VAL A 141 -21.36 -13.97 8.74
C VAL A 141 -21.30 -15.09 9.75
N MET A 142 -21.47 -14.79 11.05
CA MET A 142 -21.51 -15.81 12.09
C MET A 142 -22.64 -16.83 11.85
N GLY A 143 -23.85 -16.37 11.53
CA GLY A 143 -25.00 -17.23 11.28
C GLY A 143 -24.78 -18.17 10.11
N VAL A 144 -24.27 -17.66 8.99
CA VAL A 144 -23.94 -18.48 7.81
C VAL A 144 -22.83 -19.48 8.14
N THR A 145 -21.77 -19.06 8.84
CA THR A 145 -20.66 -19.95 9.19
C THR A 145 -21.08 -21.04 10.17
N ILE A 146 -21.89 -20.72 11.18
CA ILE A 146 -22.47 -21.70 12.10
C ILE A 146 -23.39 -22.66 11.33
N PHE A 147 -24.24 -22.17 10.44
CA PHE A 147 -25.11 -23.01 9.63
C PHE A 147 -24.31 -23.98 8.74
N LEU A 148 -23.30 -23.50 8.03
CA LEU A 148 -22.41 -24.33 7.22
C LEU A 148 -21.66 -25.36 8.07
N PHE A 149 -21.23 -24.97 9.27
CA PHE A 149 -20.58 -25.88 10.21
C PHE A 149 -21.54 -26.98 10.71
N LEU A 150 -22.78 -26.63 11.07
CA LEU A 150 -23.80 -27.60 11.47
C LEU A 150 -24.16 -28.55 10.32
N LEU A 151 -24.30 -28.03 9.11
CA LEU A 151 -24.54 -28.82 7.90
C LEU A 151 -23.35 -29.76 7.62
N PHE A 152 -22.12 -29.32 7.81
CA PHE A 152 -20.93 -30.16 7.73
C PHE A 152 -20.94 -31.28 8.79
N LEU A 153 -21.27 -30.96 10.05
CA LEU A 153 -21.42 -31.96 11.12
C LEU A 153 -22.53 -32.98 10.82
N PHE A 154 -23.65 -32.52 10.28
CA PHE A 154 -24.74 -33.39 9.83
C PHE A 154 -24.27 -34.35 8.74
N PHE A 155 -23.53 -33.85 7.74
CA PHE A 155 -22.97 -34.70 6.69
C PHE A 155 -21.93 -35.70 7.20
N LEU A 156 -21.17 -35.36 8.25
CA LEU A 156 -20.23 -36.27 8.90
C LEU A 156 -20.90 -37.47 9.58
N ALA A 157 -22.19 -37.38 9.92
CA ALA A 157 -22.95 -38.51 10.47
C ALA A 157 -23.11 -39.67 9.46
N PHE A 158 -22.98 -39.40 8.16
CA PHE A 158 -23.08 -40.41 7.11
C PHE A 158 -21.74 -41.11 6.87
N LYS A 159 -21.71 -42.43 7.11
CA LYS A 159 -20.50 -43.27 6.98
C LYS A 159 -19.80 -43.15 5.62
N ASN A 160 -20.57 -43.10 4.53
CA ASN A 160 -20.02 -42.99 3.17
C ASN A 160 -19.29 -41.66 2.96
N ILE A 161 -19.89 -40.55 3.43
CA ILE A 161 -19.29 -39.22 3.35
C ILE A 161 -18.00 -39.16 4.16
N ARG A 162 -18.00 -39.72 5.38
CA ARG A 162 -16.79 -39.76 6.22
C ARG A 162 -15.63 -40.50 5.55
N GLN A 163 -15.90 -41.63 4.89
CA GLN A 163 -14.86 -42.39 4.18
C GLN A 163 -14.29 -41.61 2.99
N GLU A 164 -15.14 -40.96 2.19
CA GLU A 164 -14.71 -40.11 1.08
C GLU A 164 -13.95 -38.87 1.55
N LEU A 165 -14.37 -38.25 2.65
CA LEU A 165 -13.64 -37.13 3.28
C LEU A 165 -12.25 -37.56 3.74
N CYS A 166 -12.10 -38.71 4.41
CA CYS A 166 -10.78 -39.21 4.82
C CYS A 166 -9.86 -39.45 3.61
N LYS A 167 -10.34 -40.08 2.53
CA LYS A 167 -9.56 -40.26 1.30
C LYS A 167 -9.16 -38.91 0.69
N SER A 168 -10.11 -37.98 0.64
CA SER A 168 -9.90 -36.63 0.10
C SER A 168 -8.86 -35.85 0.92
N LEU A 169 -8.89 -35.96 2.26
CA LEU A 169 -7.91 -35.33 3.15
C LEU A 169 -6.50 -35.90 2.96
N VAL A 170 -6.37 -37.22 2.79
CA VAL A 170 -5.07 -37.85 2.48
C VAL A 170 -4.55 -37.37 1.11
N SER A 171 -5.41 -37.33 0.10
CA SER A 171 -5.06 -36.80 -1.22
C SER A 171 -4.64 -35.33 -1.17
N LEU A 172 -5.40 -34.50 -0.43
CA LEU A 172 -5.10 -33.08 -0.22
C LEU A 172 -3.76 -32.90 0.51
N LYS A 173 -3.48 -33.68 1.55
CA LYS A 173 -2.19 -33.66 2.25
C LYS A 173 -1.04 -33.96 1.29
N ASN A 174 -1.16 -35.01 0.48
CA ASN A 174 -0.15 -35.37 -0.50
C ASN A 174 0.04 -34.26 -1.55
N TYR A 175 -1.07 -33.65 -1.99
CA TYR A 175 -1.05 -32.52 -2.92
C TYR A 175 -0.34 -31.29 -2.33
N ILE A 176 -0.62 -30.93 -1.07
CA ILE A 176 0.04 -29.84 -0.36
C ILE A 176 1.54 -30.12 -0.22
N ILE A 177 1.92 -31.31 0.20
CA ILE A 177 3.34 -31.69 0.35
C ILE A 177 4.07 -31.59 -1.00
N SER A 178 3.46 -32.08 -2.08
CA SER A 178 4.02 -32.03 -3.44
C SER A 178 4.17 -30.60 -3.97
N ASN A 179 3.29 -29.67 -3.56
CA ASN A 179 3.29 -28.28 -4.03
C ASN A 179 3.76 -27.26 -2.98
N ARG A 180 4.36 -27.71 -1.87
CA ARG A 180 4.71 -26.85 -0.72
C ARG A 180 5.50 -25.60 -1.09
N GLY A 181 6.47 -25.72 -2.01
CA GLY A 181 7.29 -24.59 -2.45
C GLY A 181 6.50 -23.54 -3.24
N LYS A 182 5.53 -23.99 -4.04
CA LYS A 182 4.66 -23.09 -4.82
C LYS A 182 3.66 -22.38 -3.92
N ILE A 183 3.08 -23.12 -2.96
CA ILE A 183 2.18 -22.58 -1.95
C ILE A 183 2.93 -21.53 -1.12
N ALA A 184 4.13 -21.86 -0.62
CA ALA A 184 4.97 -20.93 0.12
C ALA A 184 5.34 -19.70 -0.71
N SER A 185 5.75 -19.87 -1.97
CA SER A 185 6.05 -18.75 -2.86
C SER A 185 4.84 -17.83 -3.02
N TRP A 186 3.63 -18.37 -3.21
CA TRP A 186 2.42 -17.58 -3.33
C TRP A 186 2.14 -16.77 -2.06
N PHE A 187 2.21 -17.40 -0.88
CA PHE A 187 2.02 -16.68 0.39
C PHE A 187 3.08 -15.60 0.64
N ILE A 188 4.35 -15.90 0.36
CA ILE A 188 5.44 -14.93 0.50
C ILE A 188 5.21 -13.73 -0.43
N THR A 189 4.90 -13.97 -1.71
CA THR A 189 4.61 -12.89 -2.66
C THR A 189 3.39 -12.06 -2.25
N THR A 190 2.32 -12.71 -1.78
CA THR A 190 1.13 -12.00 -1.27
C THR A 190 1.48 -11.13 -0.06
N PHE A 191 2.28 -11.64 0.89
CA PHE A 191 2.74 -10.88 2.04
C PHE A 191 3.60 -9.68 1.65
N ILE A 192 4.52 -9.86 0.69
CA ILE A 192 5.35 -8.77 0.16
C ILE A 192 4.48 -7.68 -0.48
N ILE A 193 3.45 -8.05 -1.24
CA ILE A 193 2.55 -7.07 -1.87
C ILE A 193 1.75 -6.30 -0.81
N ILE A 194 1.22 -6.98 0.21
CA ILE A 194 0.53 -6.33 1.32
C ILE A 194 1.48 -5.33 2.01
N TYR A 195 2.71 -5.76 2.31
CA TYR A 195 3.72 -4.90 2.92
C TYR A 195 4.07 -3.69 2.04
N PHE A 196 4.14 -3.87 0.71
CA PHE A 196 4.37 -2.78 -0.23
C PHE A 196 3.22 -1.77 -0.28
N ILE A 197 1.96 -2.24 -0.19
CA ILE A 197 0.79 -1.36 -0.06
C ILE A 197 0.91 -0.52 1.22
N PHE A 198 1.26 -1.12 2.35
CA PHE A 198 1.46 -0.39 3.61
C PHE A 198 2.58 0.64 3.57
N ILE A 199 3.72 0.28 2.96
CA ILE A 199 4.80 1.24 2.77
C ILE A 199 4.31 2.44 1.95
N THR A 200 3.53 2.17 0.89
CA THR A 200 3.00 3.23 0.02
C THR A 200 1.99 4.11 0.76
N MET A 201 1.14 3.54 1.63
CA MET A 201 0.25 4.31 2.51
C MET A 201 1.02 5.29 3.40
N SER A 202 2.14 4.85 3.99
CA SER A 202 2.97 5.72 4.82
C SER A 202 3.61 6.87 4.02
N PHE A 203 3.79 6.70 2.71
CA PHE A 203 4.36 7.73 1.82
C PHE A 203 3.30 8.63 1.17
N SER A 204 2.02 8.26 1.15
CA SER A 204 0.97 9.10 0.55
C SER A 204 0.52 10.25 1.46
N GLN A 205 0.91 10.25 2.73
CA GLN A 205 0.61 11.33 3.66
C GLN A 205 1.38 12.60 3.28
N THR A 206 0.68 13.56 2.68
CA THR A 206 1.24 14.88 2.40
C THR A 206 1.62 15.57 3.71
N THR A 207 2.78 16.22 3.70
CA THR A 207 3.30 16.91 4.88
C THR A 207 3.46 18.38 4.51
N VAL A 208 2.57 19.24 5.02
CA VAL A 208 2.64 20.69 4.77
C VAL A 208 3.36 21.38 5.91
N PHE A 209 4.17 22.38 5.56
CA PHE A 209 4.65 23.37 6.50
C PHE A 209 4.12 24.74 6.10
N THR A 210 3.61 25.46 7.08
CA THR A 210 3.22 26.85 6.94
C THR A 210 3.86 27.68 8.06
N THR A 211 4.44 28.82 7.70
CA THR A 211 4.74 29.87 8.67
C THR A 211 4.01 31.15 8.32
N GLU A 212 3.35 31.74 9.31
CA GLU A 212 2.56 32.96 9.16
C GLU A 212 3.10 34.04 10.07
N PHE A 213 3.26 35.23 9.51
CA PHE A 213 3.66 36.45 10.19
C PHE A 213 2.44 37.37 10.26
N SER A 214 2.23 38.04 11.39
CA SER A 214 1.07 38.93 11.57
C SER A 214 1.49 40.29 12.13
N ASN A 215 0.91 41.35 11.59
CA ASN A 215 1.18 42.75 11.96
C ASN A 215 0.47 43.21 13.25
N LYS A 216 -0.11 42.27 14.02
CA LYS A 216 -0.68 42.54 15.35
C LYS A 216 0.39 43.04 16.32
N SER A 217 -0.03 43.66 17.42
CA SER A 217 0.86 44.26 18.43
C SER A 217 1.93 43.33 19.00
N SER A 218 1.69 42.01 19.06
CA SER A 218 2.67 41.00 19.50
C SER A 218 3.57 40.47 18.38
N ALA A 219 3.43 40.97 17.15
CA ALA A 219 4.12 40.48 15.96
C ALA A 219 4.23 38.93 15.92
N PRO A 220 3.11 38.18 16.05
CA PRO A 220 3.22 36.75 16.28
C PRO A 220 3.75 36.04 15.02
N ILE A 221 4.72 35.16 15.23
CA ILE A 221 5.20 34.22 14.22
C ILE A 221 4.59 32.87 14.55
N LYS A 222 3.75 32.37 13.64
CA LYS A 222 3.07 31.09 13.77
C LYS A 222 3.76 30.06 12.92
N PHE A 223 3.90 28.87 13.49
CA PHE A 223 4.40 27.68 12.82
C PHE A 223 3.31 26.63 12.83
N HIS A 224 3.07 26.05 11.68
CA HIS A 224 2.12 24.98 11.47
C HIS A 224 2.80 23.88 10.66
N PHE A 225 2.78 22.66 11.19
CA PHE A 225 3.23 21.46 10.48
C PHE A 225 2.11 20.42 10.50
N GLU A 226 1.85 19.82 9.34
CA GLU A 226 1.01 18.63 9.23
C GLU A 226 1.89 17.38 9.38
N ASN A 227 1.41 16.35 10.09
CA ASN A 227 1.94 14.99 10.27
C ASN A 227 3.34 14.85 10.92
N SER A 228 4.28 15.76 10.67
CA SER A 228 5.66 15.66 11.15
C SER A 228 6.31 17.04 11.35
N VAL A 229 6.86 17.24 12.55
CA VAL A 229 7.62 18.42 12.99
C VAL A 229 9.11 18.07 13.02
N PRO A 230 10.01 18.98 12.61
CA PRO A 230 11.44 18.81 12.78
C PRO A 230 11.83 18.80 14.27
N ASP A 231 12.86 18.05 14.65
CA ASP A 231 13.32 17.96 16.05
C ASP A 231 13.60 19.33 16.68
N LYS A 232 14.05 20.27 15.84
CA LYS A 232 14.45 21.61 16.23
C LYS A 232 14.26 22.62 15.11
N ILE A 233 13.75 23.80 15.47
CA ILE A 233 13.69 24.99 14.61
C ILE A 233 14.50 26.09 15.28
N THR A 234 15.47 26.64 14.56
CA THR A 234 16.25 27.79 15.02
C THR A 234 15.73 29.06 14.35
N LEU A 235 15.35 30.04 15.16
CA LEU A 235 15.04 31.39 14.69
C LEU A 235 16.16 32.34 15.06
N GLN A 236 16.56 33.16 14.10
CA GLN A 236 17.55 34.21 14.28
C GLN A 236 16.96 35.55 13.85
N PHE A 237 16.96 36.51 14.78
CA PHE A 237 16.45 37.86 14.58
C PHE A 237 17.61 38.82 14.37
N TYR A 238 17.61 39.55 13.27
CA TYR A 238 18.65 40.52 12.90
C TYR A 238 18.06 41.92 12.81
N PHE A 239 18.83 42.91 13.23
CA PHE A 239 18.54 44.33 13.06
C PHE A 239 19.60 44.95 12.13
N VAL A 240 19.18 45.82 11.21
CA VAL A 240 20.09 46.55 10.33
C VAL A 240 20.33 47.94 10.91
N ASP A 241 21.59 48.26 11.21
CA ASP A 241 21.95 49.59 11.71
C ASP A 241 21.96 50.65 10.59
N LYS A 242 22.27 51.90 10.98
CA LYS A 242 22.32 53.05 10.05
C LYS A 242 23.43 52.92 9.01
N ASP A 243 24.46 52.14 9.30
CA ASP A 243 25.60 51.87 8.43
C ASP A 243 25.37 50.61 7.57
N ASN A 244 24.14 50.08 7.58
CA ASN A 244 23.70 48.93 6.81
C ASN A 244 24.35 47.59 7.23
N ASN A 245 24.85 47.50 8.47
CA ASN A 245 25.39 46.27 9.04
C ASN A 245 24.29 45.48 9.76
N GLU A 246 24.31 44.16 9.57
CA GLU A 246 23.37 43.23 10.21
C GLU A 246 23.87 42.78 11.58
N HIS A 247 23.07 43.01 12.61
CA HIS A 247 23.36 42.62 13.99
C HIS A 247 22.35 41.61 14.51
N LEU A 248 22.82 40.45 14.96
CA LEU A 248 21.96 39.46 15.61
C LEU A 248 21.43 40.01 16.93
N THR A 249 20.12 40.20 17.02
CA THR A 249 19.43 40.67 18.22
C THR A 249 19.07 39.52 19.15
N LYS A 250 18.58 38.41 18.60
CA LYS A 250 18.21 37.22 19.39
C LYS A 250 18.32 35.96 18.54
N GLN A 251 18.74 34.87 19.17
CA GLN A 251 18.54 33.52 18.67
C GLN A 251 17.64 32.77 19.64
N THR A 252 16.65 32.06 19.12
CA THR A 252 15.76 31.18 19.89
C THR A 252 15.61 29.85 19.20
N GLU A 253 15.36 28.81 19.98
CA GLU A 253 15.25 27.44 19.50
C GLU A 253 13.92 26.88 19.96
N ILE A 254 13.17 26.31 19.03
CA ILE A 254 11.88 25.68 19.28
C ILE A 254 12.07 24.18 19.11
N GLU A 255 11.75 23.44 20.17
CA GLU A 255 11.76 21.97 20.17
C GLU A 255 10.38 21.42 19.83
N THR A 256 10.32 20.21 19.27
CA THR A 256 9.07 19.50 18.96
C THR A 256 8.10 19.42 20.14
N SER A 257 8.64 19.27 21.36
CA SER A 257 7.86 19.17 22.60
C SER A 257 7.02 20.40 22.92
N GLN A 258 7.36 21.56 22.34
CA GLN A 258 6.68 22.83 22.57
C GLN A 258 5.48 23.04 21.65
N PHE A 259 5.33 22.23 20.60
CA PHE A 259 4.19 22.31 19.68
C PHE A 259 2.93 21.73 20.32
N ARG A 260 1.81 22.45 20.14
CA ARG A 260 0.49 21.96 20.50
C ARG A 260 -0.02 21.05 19.39
N ARG A 261 -0.39 19.83 19.74
CA ARG A 261 -0.89 18.83 18.81
C ARG A 261 -2.42 18.83 18.78
N SER A 262 -3.00 18.95 17.60
CA SER A 262 -4.38 18.60 17.29
C SER A 262 -4.40 17.50 16.23
N PHE A 263 -5.55 16.84 16.05
CA PHE A 263 -5.73 15.80 15.06
C PHE A 263 -7.04 16.06 14.33
N ILE A 264 -6.96 16.16 13.01
CA ILE A 264 -8.12 16.20 12.14
C ILE A 264 -8.35 14.78 11.64
N GLU A 265 -9.51 14.25 11.98
CA GLU A 265 -9.94 12.90 11.64
C GLU A 265 -11.06 12.97 10.60
N VAL A 266 -10.81 12.45 9.40
CA VAL A 266 -11.82 12.34 8.35
C VAL A 266 -12.13 10.87 8.13
N THR A 267 -13.35 10.48 8.47
CA THR A 267 -13.84 9.11 8.31
C THR A 267 -14.90 9.04 7.21
N GLU A 268 -14.75 8.05 6.33
CA GLU A 268 -15.80 7.60 5.44
C GLU A 268 -16.68 6.64 6.25
N GLN A 269 -17.82 7.14 6.73
CA GLN A 269 -18.81 6.31 7.41
C GLN A 269 -19.72 5.67 6.38
N SER A 270 -19.97 4.37 6.55
CA SER A 270 -21.02 3.71 5.79
C SER A 270 -22.39 4.35 6.10
N GLN A 271 -23.11 4.77 5.05
CA GLN A 271 -24.40 5.44 5.22
C GLN A 271 -25.40 4.48 5.87
N GLN A 272 -25.75 4.72 7.13
CA GLN A 272 -26.93 4.10 7.74
C GLN A 272 -28.18 4.61 7.05
N SER A 273 -28.83 3.74 6.30
CA SER A 273 -30.13 4.06 5.72
C SER A 273 -31.18 4.09 6.84
N LYS A 274 -31.97 5.18 6.92
CA LYS A 274 -33.06 5.32 7.90
C LYS A 274 -34.28 4.44 7.59
N GLU A 275 -34.29 3.69 6.50
CA GLU A 275 -35.41 2.84 6.09
C GLU A 275 -35.26 1.42 6.64
N SER A 276 -36.28 0.93 7.37
CA SER A 276 -36.32 -0.44 7.89
C SER A 276 -36.69 -1.45 6.80
N SER A 277 -35.74 -1.85 5.97
CA SER A 277 -35.90 -2.93 5.00
C SER A 277 -34.87 -4.04 5.23
N ILE A 278 -35.16 -5.27 4.76
CA ILE A 278 -34.19 -6.38 4.79
C ILE A 278 -32.92 -6.02 4.00
N ILE A 279 -33.08 -5.27 2.90
CA ILE A 279 -31.98 -4.79 2.08
C ILE A 279 -31.11 -3.80 2.88
N THR A 280 -31.74 -2.92 3.66
CA THR A 280 -31.04 -2.01 4.57
C THR A 280 -30.25 -2.77 5.63
N PHE A 281 -30.88 -3.75 6.28
CA PHE A 281 -30.22 -4.58 7.28
C PHE A 281 -29.00 -5.32 6.70
N LEU A 282 -29.12 -5.87 5.49
CA LEU A 282 -28.01 -6.52 4.80
C LEU A 282 -26.89 -5.53 4.46
N ASN A 283 -27.23 -4.33 3.99
CA ASN A 283 -26.25 -3.29 3.67
C ASN A 283 -25.51 -2.81 4.92
N ASP A 284 -26.23 -2.51 6.00
CA ASP A 284 -25.65 -2.10 7.28
C ASP A 284 -24.73 -3.20 7.84
N GLU A 285 -25.13 -4.47 7.74
CA GLU A 285 -24.33 -5.59 8.23
C GLU A 285 -23.05 -5.79 7.40
N MET A 286 -23.12 -5.59 6.08
CA MET A 286 -21.96 -5.66 5.18
C MET A 286 -21.01 -4.47 5.36
N SER A 287 -21.51 -3.31 5.77
CA SER A 287 -20.74 -2.07 5.84
C SER A 287 -20.10 -1.80 7.20
N LYS A 288 -20.48 -2.53 8.25
CA LYS A 288 -19.92 -2.44 9.62
C LYS A 288 -18.38 -2.53 9.74
N SER A 289 -17.68 -3.06 8.73
CA SER A 289 -16.22 -3.17 8.69
C SER A 289 -15.57 -2.27 7.63
N GLN A 290 -16.37 -1.43 6.97
CA GLN A 290 -15.94 -0.57 5.87
C GLN A 290 -15.66 0.86 6.29
N ASP A 291 -15.98 1.23 7.53
CA ASP A 291 -15.63 2.56 8.03
C ASP A 291 -14.11 2.74 7.97
N ALA A 292 -13.67 3.76 7.25
CA ALA A 292 -12.28 3.98 6.95
C ALA A 292 -11.87 5.43 7.21
N TYR A 293 -10.70 5.61 7.78
CA TYR A 293 -9.98 6.86 7.78
C TYR A 293 -9.49 7.16 6.36
N ILE A 294 -9.77 8.36 5.88
CA ILE A 294 -9.18 8.87 4.66
C ILE A 294 -7.83 9.47 5.05
N ALA A 295 -6.75 8.76 4.76
CA ALA A 295 -5.40 9.11 5.18
C ALA A 295 -4.86 10.38 4.52
N GLU A 296 -5.39 10.75 3.35
CA GLU A 296 -5.03 11.98 2.64
C GLU A 296 -5.65 13.22 3.31
N ASP A 297 -6.86 13.09 3.86
CA ASP A 297 -7.59 14.20 4.50
C ASP A 297 -7.40 14.25 6.03
N SER A 298 -7.01 13.11 6.64
CA SER A 298 -6.75 13.01 8.08
C SER A 298 -5.29 13.31 8.38
N HIS A 299 -5.02 14.26 9.28
CA HIS A 299 -3.66 14.68 9.58
C HIS A 299 -3.50 15.18 11.01
N TYR A 300 -2.27 15.06 11.54
CA TYR A 300 -1.90 15.69 12.80
C TYR A 300 -1.44 17.12 12.55
N ASP A 301 -2.00 18.05 13.30
CA ASP A 301 -1.61 19.45 13.27
C ASP A 301 -0.72 19.77 14.45
N TYR A 302 0.43 20.37 14.16
CA TYR A 302 1.36 20.85 15.16
C TYR A 302 1.48 22.35 15.04
N ASN A 303 0.99 23.06 16.05
CA ASN A 303 0.92 24.52 16.07
C ASN A 303 1.81 25.11 17.17
N TYR A 304 2.58 26.13 16.83
CA TYR A 304 3.35 26.94 17.78
C TYR A 304 3.23 28.42 17.42
N GLU A 305 3.15 29.27 18.45
CA GLU A 305 3.08 30.72 18.27
C GLU A 305 4.15 31.39 19.14
N LEU A 306 5.01 32.18 18.49
CA LEU A 306 6.05 32.99 19.13
C LEU A 306 5.64 34.46 19.10
N ASN A 307 5.58 35.11 20.26
CA ASN A 307 5.57 36.56 20.32
C ASN A 307 6.97 37.08 20.01
N SER A 308 7.12 37.84 18.91
CA SER A 308 8.44 38.28 18.43
C SER A 308 8.77 39.73 18.72
N ILE A 309 7.83 40.51 19.28
CA ILE A 309 7.98 41.96 19.42
C ILE A 309 9.22 42.35 20.23
N ASP A 310 9.54 41.58 21.28
CA ASP A 310 10.70 41.83 22.16
C ASP A 310 12.05 41.55 21.47
N TYR A 311 12.04 40.89 20.31
CA TYR A 311 13.23 40.53 19.55
C TYR A 311 13.49 41.47 18.37
N LEU A 312 12.52 42.34 18.05
CA LEU A 312 12.57 43.29 16.95
C LEU A 312 12.94 44.67 17.47
N LYS A 313 13.73 45.42 16.70
CA LYS A 313 14.11 46.80 17.01
C LYS A 313 13.40 47.76 16.06
N LYS A 314 13.24 49.02 16.49
CA LYS A 314 12.77 50.10 15.61
C LYS A 314 13.70 50.23 14.40
N GLY A 315 13.13 50.28 13.19
CA GLY A 315 13.87 50.26 11.93
C GLY A 315 13.73 48.91 11.21
N LYS A 316 14.75 48.56 10.43
CA LYS A 316 14.74 47.40 9.54
C LYS A 316 15.18 46.13 10.27
N ASN A 317 14.38 45.07 10.22
CA ASN A 317 14.74 43.76 10.81
C ASN A 317 14.53 42.60 9.83
N PHE A 318 15.24 41.51 10.09
CA PHE A 318 15.06 40.24 9.40
C PHE A 318 14.88 39.10 10.39
N VAL A 319 14.05 38.14 10.01
CA VAL A 319 13.92 36.87 10.71
C VAL A 319 14.36 35.76 9.77
N ILE A 320 15.29 34.94 10.26
CA ILE A 320 15.76 33.75 9.58
C ILE A 320 15.26 32.53 10.35
N ILE A 321 14.48 31.69 9.69
CA ILE A 321 13.99 30.42 10.22
C ILE A 321 14.78 29.30 9.57
N LEU A 322 15.39 28.46 10.40
CA LEU A 322 16.24 27.33 9.99
C LEU A 322 15.70 26.04 10.59
N PHE A 323 15.46 25.03 9.77
CA PHE A 323 15.14 23.69 10.27
C PHE A 323 15.55 22.62 9.27
N ASN A 324 15.83 21.43 9.79
CA ASN A 324 16.13 20.27 8.98
C ASN A 324 14.95 19.32 9.02
N LYS A 325 14.52 18.85 7.85
CA LYS A 325 13.52 17.79 7.77
C LYS A 325 14.17 16.55 7.21
N ASN A 326 14.23 15.51 8.03
CA ASN A 326 14.69 14.20 7.63
C ASN A 326 13.55 13.52 6.87
N SER A 327 13.67 13.42 5.55
CA SER A 327 12.91 12.46 4.76
C SER A 327 13.79 11.24 4.51
N MET A 328 13.20 10.05 4.39
CA MET A 328 13.95 8.78 4.18
C MET A 328 14.96 8.85 3.03
N ASN A 329 14.73 9.72 2.03
CA ASN A 329 15.59 9.82 0.85
C ASN A 329 16.47 11.08 0.79
N ASN A 330 16.29 12.08 1.68
CA ASN A 330 17.14 13.28 1.71
C ASN A 330 16.94 14.09 3.01
N ASN A 331 18.04 14.50 3.62
CA ASN A 331 18.03 15.56 4.62
C ASN A 331 17.98 16.91 3.90
N LYS A 332 16.80 17.54 3.91
CA LYS A 332 16.64 18.89 3.36
C LYS A 332 16.75 19.91 4.49
N ASN A 333 17.61 20.90 4.27
CA ASN A 333 17.75 22.03 5.18
C ASN A 333 16.95 23.20 4.61
N TYR A 334 15.99 23.70 5.38
CA TYR A 334 15.16 24.83 5.00
C TYR A 334 15.69 26.09 5.66
N ARG A 335 15.80 27.16 4.86
CA ARG A 335 16.14 28.50 5.31
C ARG A 335 15.15 29.48 4.74
N ILE A 336 14.30 30.03 5.60
CA ILE A 336 13.33 31.07 5.25
C ILE A 336 13.83 32.38 5.80
N VAL A 337 13.85 33.42 4.98
CA VAL A 337 14.25 34.77 5.37
C VAL A 337 13.07 35.68 5.07
N ASN A 338 12.61 36.40 6.09
CA ASN A 338 11.56 37.39 5.93
C ASN A 338 12.00 38.72 6.56
N GLN A 339 11.60 39.83 5.94
CA GLN A 339 11.83 41.17 6.48
C GLN A 339 10.62 41.59 7.31
N ILE A 340 10.88 42.08 8.52
CA ILE A 340 9.87 42.56 9.47
C ILE A 340 10.34 43.88 10.07
N ASP A 341 9.80 44.99 9.61
CA ASP A 341 10.23 46.31 10.03
C ASP A 341 9.31 46.88 11.11
N ILE A 342 9.86 47.68 12.02
CA ILE A 342 9.09 48.45 12.98
C ILE A 342 9.23 49.92 12.64
N ASN A 343 8.12 50.56 12.28
CA ASN A 343 8.11 51.98 11.94
C ASN A 343 8.28 52.86 13.20
N GLU A 344 8.41 54.18 13.01
CA GLU A 344 8.61 55.12 14.13
C GLU A 344 7.43 55.14 15.12
N ASN A 345 6.22 54.88 14.61
CA ASN A 345 4.97 54.81 15.36
C ASN A 345 4.79 53.49 16.14
N GLY A 346 5.66 52.50 15.92
CA GLY A 346 5.60 51.18 16.55
C GLY A 346 4.76 50.14 15.78
N ASP A 347 4.26 50.47 14.59
CA ASP A 347 3.57 49.50 13.73
C ASP A 347 4.56 48.55 13.06
N VAL A 348 4.13 47.30 12.93
CA VAL A 348 4.91 46.20 12.35
C VAL A 348 4.57 46.08 10.87
N ILE A 349 5.57 46.18 10.01
CA ILE A 349 5.46 46.05 8.56
C ILE A 349 6.13 44.74 8.15
N ILE A 350 5.36 43.82 7.57
CA ILE A 350 5.84 42.50 7.16
C ILE A 350 5.89 42.46 5.64
N ASN A 351 7.00 41.95 5.09
CA ASN A 351 7.15 41.85 3.64
C ASN A 351 6.29 40.72 3.04
N GLN A 352 6.26 39.56 3.70
CA GLN A 352 5.47 38.41 3.28
C GLN A 352 4.77 37.79 4.49
N ASP A 353 3.44 37.75 4.47
CA ASP A 353 2.64 37.30 5.62
C ASP A 353 2.61 35.76 5.76
N LYS A 354 2.85 35.02 4.68
CA LYS A 354 2.75 33.56 4.67
C LYS A 354 3.76 32.92 3.74
N PHE A 355 4.44 31.89 4.26
CA PHE A 355 5.22 30.94 3.49
C PHE A 355 4.61 29.56 3.68
N GLN A 356 4.42 28.84 2.59
CA GLN A 356 3.87 27.49 2.60
C GLN A 356 4.71 26.61 1.68
N GLU A 357 5.11 25.45 2.19
CA GLU A 357 5.88 24.45 1.44
C GLU A 357 5.23 23.08 1.65
N LYS A 358 5.11 22.30 0.57
CA LYS A 358 4.62 20.92 0.62
C LYS A 358 5.80 19.98 0.47
N PHE A 359 5.86 18.95 1.32
CA PHE A 359 6.94 17.95 1.31
C PHE A 359 6.45 16.56 0.91
#